data_AF-A0A928ESN1-F1
#
_entry.id   AF-A0A928ESN1-F1
#
_cell.length_a   1.000
_cell.length_b   1.000
_cell.length_c   1.000
_cell.angle_alpha   90.00
_cell.angle_beta   90.00
_cell.angle_gamma   90.00
#
_symmetry.space_group_name_H-M   'P 1'
#
loop_
_entity.id
_entity.type
_entity.pdbx_description
1 polymer ?
#
loop_
_entity_poly.entity_id
_entity_poly.type
_entity_poly.pdbx_seq_one_letter_code
_entity_poly.pdbx_strand_id
1 'polypeptide(L)'
;MDAQKTALYKRISGSDGNRYKFYCELSGALACTTEPIRAETTEEELQIAWETVGKIHFNLCHKCGKWVIDAVYNADVWECVECAPYEAEPNYCKSCGIRIDKPFGKCPACGHKLVYEGEGSEA
;
A
#
# COMPACT_ATOMS: atom_id res chain seq x y z
N MET A 1 11.20 -15.46 -4.46
CA MET A 1 10.01 -15.07 -3.70
C MET A 1 8.84 -15.56 -4.52
N ASP A 2 8.07 -16.51 -4.00
CA ASP A 2 6.82 -16.90 -4.65
C ASP A 2 5.90 -15.68 -4.64
N ALA A 3 5.46 -15.25 -5.82
CA ALA A 3 4.53 -14.14 -5.94
C ALA A 3 3.25 -14.49 -5.17
N GLN A 4 2.89 -13.68 -4.17
CA GLN A 4 1.67 -13.88 -3.41
C GLN A 4 0.48 -13.76 -4.37
N LYS A 5 -0.23 -14.88 -4.59
CA LYS A 5 -1.27 -14.97 -5.63
C LYS A 5 -2.47 -14.06 -5.37
N THR A 6 -2.75 -13.76 -4.11
CA THR A 6 -3.93 -13.00 -3.67
C THR A 6 -3.58 -12.03 -2.53
N ALA A 7 -4.43 -11.03 -2.29
CA ALA A 7 -4.35 -10.21 -1.08
C ALA A 7 -4.69 -11.02 0.19
N LEU A 8 -4.43 -10.46 1.38
CA LEU A 8 -4.88 -11.05 2.64
C LEU A 8 -6.39 -11.27 2.62
N TYR A 9 -6.84 -12.41 3.13
CA TYR A 9 -8.25 -12.75 3.10
C TYR A 9 -8.73 -13.46 4.37
N LYS A 10 -10.05 -13.39 4.58
CA LYS A 10 -10.78 -14.21 5.55
C LYS A 10 -11.93 -14.94 4.87
N ARG A 11 -11.95 -16.26 5.01
CA ARG A 11 -13.06 -17.12 4.56
C ARG A 11 -14.18 -17.12 5.59
N ILE A 12 -15.42 -17.05 5.12
CA ILE A 12 -16.65 -17.19 5.90
C ILE A 12 -17.44 -18.35 5.33
N SER A 13 -17.61 -19.40 6.13
CA SER A 13 -18.34 -20.58 5.71
C SER A 13 -19.85 -20.37 5.71
N GLY A 14 -20.50 -20.82 4.64
CA GLY A 14 -21.95 -20.76 4.43
C GLY A 14 -22.49 -22.09 3.93
N SER A 15 -23.76 -22.36 4.18
CA SER A 15 -24.45 -23.55 3.65
C SER A 15 -24.62 -23.48 2.12
N ASP A 16 -24.54 -22.29 1.55
CA ASP A 16 -24.70 -22.01 0.13
C ASP A 16 -23.40 -21.72 -0.62
N GLY A 17 -22.25 -21.96 0.01
CA GLY A 17 -20.93 -21.62 -0.49
C GLY A 17 -20.15 -20.76 0.50
N ASN A 18 -18.85 -20.60 0.26
CA ASN A 18 -18.00 -19.76 1.10
C ASN A 18 -17.97 -18.33 0.56
N ARG A 19 -17.98 -17.34 1.47
CA ARG A 19 -17.70 -15.93 1.13
C ARG A 19 -16.27 -15.59 1.50
N TYR A 20 -15.63 -14.70 0.74
CA TYR A 20 -14.27 -14.26 0.98
C TYR A 20 -14.24 -12.75 1.20
N LYS A 21 -13.60 -12.34 2.30
CA LYS A 21 -13.30 -10.93 2.59
C LYS A 21 -11.83 -10.67 2.26
N PHE A 22 -11.54 -9.69 1.41
CA PHE A 22 -10.17 -9.33 1.05
C PHE A 22 -9.75 -8.01 1.69
N TYR A 23 -8.52 -7.96 2.19
CA TYR A 23 -8.01 -6.86 3.01
C TYR A 23 -6.72 -6.29 2.42
N CYS A 24 -6.57 -4.97 2.55
CA CYS A 24 -5.32 -4.29 2.24
C CYS A 24 -4.21 -4.80 3.16
N GLU A 25 -3.09 -5.23 2.59
CA GLU A 25 -1.96 -5.77 3.37
C GLU A 25 -1.15 -4.68 4.10
N LEU A 26 -1.39 -3.41 3.75
CA LEU A 26 -0.77 -2.27 4.40
C LEU A 26 -1.66 -1.68 5.50
N SER A 27 -2.87 -1.25 5.16
CA SER A 27 -3.75 -0.57 6.10
C SER A 27 -4.67 -1.51 6.89
N GLY A 28 -4.78 -2.78 6.52
CA GLY A 28 -5.75 -3.73 7.09
C GLY A 28 -7.21 -3.44 6.71
N ALA A 29 -7.47 -2.44 5.86
CA ALA A 29 -8.82 -2.06 5.45
C ALA A 29 -9.47 -3.17 4.61
N LEU A 30 -10.75 -3.45 4.87
CA LEU A 30 -11.57 -4.35 4.05
C LEU A 30 -11.84 -3.69 2.69
N ALA A 31 -11.39 -4.29 1.60
CA ALA A 31 -11.61 -3.76 0.25
C ALA A 31 -12.92 -4.29 -0.35
N CYS A 32 -13.19 -5.59 -0.22
CA CYS A 32 -14.40 -6.20 -0.75
C CYS A 32 -14.79 -7.49 0.01
N THR A 33 -16.05 -7.90 -0.18
CA THR A 33 -16.57 -9.20 0.23
C THR A 33 -17.27 -9.83 -0.97
N THR A 34 -16.99 -11.10 -1.26
CA THR A 34 -17.66 -11.80 -2.36
C THR A 34 -19.06 -12.27 -1.96
N GLU A 35 -19.91 -12.49 -2.96
CA GLU A 35 -21.05 -13.41 -2.82
C GLU A 35 -20.55 -14.85 -2.56
N PRO A 36 -21.42 -15.78 -2.13
CA PRO A 36 -21.05 -17.17 -1.93
C PRO A 36 -20.50 -17.79 -3.21
N ILE A 37 -19.32 -18.41 -3.11
CA ILE A 37 -18.67 -19.14 -4.19
C ILE A 37 -18.63 -20.61 -3.81
N ARG A 38 -18.88 -21.47 -4.79
CA ARG A 38 -18.79 -22.93 -4.68
C ARG A 38 -17.81 -23.45 -5.72
N ALA A 39 -16.93 -24.33 -5.29
CA ALA A 39 -16.08 -25.13 -6.17
C ALA A 39 -15.80 -26.49 -5.52
N GLU A 40 -15.07 -27.37 -6.20
CA GLU A 40 -14.74 -28.70 -5.67
C GLU A 40 -13.75 -28.61 -4.50
N THR A 41 -12.92 -27.55 -4.50
CA THR A 41 -11.91 -27.32 -3.45
C THR A 41 -11.94 -25.87 -2.97
N THR A 42 -11.54 -25.66 -1.72
CA THR A 42 -11.47 -24.31 -1.14
C THR A 42 -10.41 -23.42 -1.78
N GLU A 43 -9.38 -24.03 -2.39
CA GLU A 43 -8.34 -23.32 -3.14
C GLU A 43 -8.90 -22.78 -4.46
N GLU A 44 -9.70 -23.60 -5.15
CA GLU A 44 -10.40 -23.17 -6.36
C GLU A 44 -11.45 -22.09 -6.06
N GLU A 45 -12.21 -22.22 -4.97
CA GLU A 45 -13.12 -21.17 -4.50
C GLU A 45 -12.38 -19.85 -4.25
N LEU A 46 -11.22 -19.90 -3.59
CA LEU A 46 -10.39 -18.71 -3.35
C LEU A 46 -9.88 -18.10 -4.65
N GLN A 47 -9.42 -18.93 -5.59
CA GLN A 47 -8.91 -18.45 -6.87
C GLN A 47 -10.02 -17.80 -7.70
N ILE A 48 -11.22 -18.37 -7.72
CA ILE A 48 -12.40 -17.76 -8.35
C ILE A 48 -12.73 -16.44 -7.65
N ALA A 49 -12.79 -16.43 -6.32
CA ALA A 49 -13.09 -15.23 -5.53
C ALA A 49 -12.11 -14.09 -5.83
N TRP A 50 -10.83 -14.42 -5.94
CA TRP A 50 -9.79 -13.46 -6.26
C TRP A 50 -9.88 -12.94 -7.69
N GLU A 51 -9.90 -13.82 -8.69
CA GLU A 51 -9.82 -13.41 -10.09
C GLU A 51 -11.10 -12.72 -10.59
N THR A 52 -12.26 -13.04 -10.02
CA THR A 52 -13.55 -12.48 -10.47
C THR A 52 -14.00 -11.25 -9.68
N VAL A 53 -13.63 -11.14 -8.41
CA VAL A 53 -14.09 -10.05 -7.53
C VAL A 53 -12.94 -9.35 -6.83
N GLY A 54 -12.02 -10.08 -6.20
CA GLY A 54 -11.00 -9.50 -5.33
C GLY A 54 -10.02 -8.58 -6.05
N LYS A 55 -9.38 -9.10 -7.10
CA LYS A 55 -8.18 -8.53 -7.73
C LYS A 55 -8.35 -7.10 -8.23
N ILE A 56 -9.53 -6.74 -8.72
CA ILE A 56 -9.81 -5.39 -9.26
C ILE A 56 -9.76 -4.28 -8.21
N HIS A 57 -9.79 -4.62 -6.92
CA HIS A 57 -9.78 -3.64 -5.82
C HIS A 57 -8.37 -3.36 -5.26
N PHE A 58 -7.33 -3.96 -5.83
CA PHE A 58 -5.98 -3.90 -5.31
C PHE A 58 -4.95 -3.58 -6.39
N ASN A 59 -3.88 -2.93 -5.96
CA ASN A 59 -2.66 -2.73 -6.71
C ASN A 59 -1.53 -3.52 -6.06
N LEU A 60 -0.64 -4.12 -6.86
CA LEU A 60 0.54 -4.82 -6.37
C LEU A 60 1.70 -3.83 -6.21
N CYS A 61 2.24 -3.68 -5.01
CA CYS A 61 3.46 -2.89 -4.82
C CYS A 61 4.65 -3.61 -5.45
N HIS A 62 5.30 -2.98 -6.44
CA HIS A 62 6.43 -3.60 -7.17
C HIS A 62 7.70 -3.78 -6.33
N LYS A 63 7.82 -3.07 -5.20
CA LYS A 63 8.99 -3.13 -4.31
C LYS A 63 8.87 -4.17 -3.22
N CYS A 64 7.71 -4.25 -2.55
CA CYS A 64 7.52 -5.16 -1.42
C CYS A 64 6.55 -6.32 -1.68
N GLY A 65 5.85 -6.34 -2.83
CA GLY A 65 4.94 -7.41 -3.22
C GLY A 65 3.59 -7.43 -2.51
N LYS A 66 3.30 -6.45 -1.63
CA LYS A 66 1.99 -6.33 -0.95
C LYS A 66 0.89 -5.90 -1.95
N TRP A 67 -0.28 -6.51 -1.85
CA TRP A 67 -1.53 -6.05 -2.46
C TRP A 67 -2.17 -4.97 -1.58
N VAL A 68 -2.35 -3.77 -2.14
CA VAL A 68 -2.82 -2.60 -1.40
C VAL A 68 -3.96 -1.89 -2.14
N ILE A 69 -4.84 -1.20 -1.39
CA ILE A 69 -5.90 -0.37 -1.98
C ILE A 69 -5.36 0.97 -2.48
N ASP A 70 -6.09 1.63 -3.38
CA ASP A 70 -5.73 2.91 -3.99
C ASP A 70 -5.31 3.98 -2.98
N ALA A 71 -6.00 4.05 -1.84
CA ALA A 71 -5.74 5.06 -0.80
C ALA A 71 -4.30 5.05 -0.26
N VAL A 72 -3.60 3.91 -0.36
CA VAL A 72 -2.22 3.75 0.13
C VAL A 72 -1.27 3.28 -0.97
N TYR A 73 -1.62 3.53 -2.24
CA TYR A 73 -0.84 3.18 -3.42
C TYR A 73 -0.37 4.43 -4.17
N ASN A 74 0.93 4.63 -4.24
CA ASN A 74 1.54 5.69 -5.04
C ASN A 74 1.66 5.23 -6.50
N ALA A 75 0.67 5.61 -7.30
CA ALA A 75 0.58 5.22 -8.71
C ALA A 75 1.68 5.82 -9.60
N ASP A 76 2.32 6.92 -9.19
CA ASP A 76 3.37 7.57 -9.99
C ASP A 76 4.64 6.70 -10.07
N VAL A 77 4.89 5.91 -9.03
CA VAL A 77 6.08 5.05 -8.92
C VAL A 77 5.76 3.58 -8.72
N TRP A 78 4.47 3.23 -8.71
CA TRP A 78 3.95 1.86 -8.69
C TRP A 78 4.33 1.11 -7.40
N GLU A 79 4.34 1.83 -6.28
CA GLU A 79 4.71 1.34 -4.96
C GLU A 79 3.67 1.74 -3.91
N CYS A 80 3.58 1.01 -2.80
CA CYS A 80 2.78 1.46 -1.66
C CYS A 80 3.45 2.66 -0.95
N VAL A 81 2.67 3.42 -0.19
CA VAL A 81 3.17 4.64 0.49
C VAL A 81 4.23 4.39 1.57
N GLU A 82 4.33 3.18 2.11
CA GLU A 82 5.49 2.79 2.96
C GLU A 82 6.78 2.69 2.15
N CYS A 83 6.69 2.26 0.89
CA CYS A 83 7.81 2.05 -0.01
C CYS A 83 8.24 3.34 -0.72
N ALA A 84 7.26 4.16 -1.10
CA ALA A 84 7.43 5.49 -1.69
C ALA A 84 6.29 6.43 -1.23
N PRO A 85 6.52 7.21 -0.16
CA PRO A 85 5.56 8.22 0.31
C PRO A 85 5.22 9.25 -0.79
N TYR A 86 3.98 9.77 -0.80
CA TYR A 86 3.55 10.79 -1.76
C TYR A 86 4.41 12.06 -1.69
N GLU A 87 4.74 12.49 -0.48
CA GLU A 87 5.60 13.63 -0.20
C GLU A 87 6.82 13.14 0.57
N ALA A 88 7.77 12.53 -0.14
CA ALA A 88 9.09 12.33 0.46
C ALA A 88 9.72 13.72 0.64
N GLU A 89 10.03 14.10 1.89
CA GLU A 89 10.75 15.35 2.14
C GLU A 89 12.04 15.35 1.29
N PRO A 90 12.30 16.41 0.51
CA PRO A 90 13.49 16.47 -0.30
C PRO A 90 14.72 16.48 0.61
N ASN A 91 15.49 15.40 0.54
CA ASN A 91 16.77 15.23 1.22
C ASN A 91 17.85 16.11 0.59
N TYR A 92 17.56 17.38 0.26
CA TYR A 92 18.48 18.30 -0.39
C TYR A 92 18.31 19.71 0.17
N CYS A 93 19.43 20.42 0.33
CA CYS A 93 19.40 21.84 0.64
C CYS A 93 18.89 22.63 -0.57
N LYS A 94 17.77 23.36 -0.43
CA LYS A 94 17.21 24.21 -1.50
C LYS A 94 18.14 25.35 -1.95
N SER A 95 19.14 25.71 -1.14
CA SER A 95 20.08 26.79 -1.47
C SER A 95 21.32 26.32 -2.23
N CYS A 96 21.90 25.17 -1.88
CA CYS A 96 23.16 24.71 -2.49
C CYS A 96 23.08 23.33 -3.17
N GLY A 97 21.94 22.63 -3.07
CA GLY A 97 21.69 21.36 -3.75
C GLY A 97 22.37 20.13 -3.13
N ILE A 98 23.11 20.26 -2.02
CA ILE A 98 23.72 19.09 -1.39
C ILE A 98 22.67 18.19 -0.74
N ARG A 99 22.88 16.87 -0.82
CA ARG A 99 22.04 15.88 -0.16
C ARG A 99 22.14 15.99 1.37
N ILE A 100 21.01 15.86 2.06
CA ILE A 100 20.84 15.94 3.51
C ILE A 100 20.13 14.66 3.96
N ASP A 101 20.84 13.76 4.65
CA ASP A 101 20.25 12.49 5.08
C ASP A 101 19.36 12.61 6.33
N LYS A 102 19.43 13.73 7.06
CA LYS A 102 18.54 14.08 8.20
C LYS A 102 18.30 15.59 8.27
N PRO A 103 17.05 16.06 8.19
CA PRO A 103 16.75 17.48 8.24
C PRO A 103 16.80 18.00 9.69
N PHE A 104 17.96 18.47 10.16
CA PHE A 104 18.03 19.19 11.44
C PHE A 104 18.75 20.52 11.31
N GLY A 105 17.99 21.61 11.44
CA GLY A 105 18.48 22.96 11.70
C GLY A 105 19.08 23.67 10.49
N LYS A 106 20.30 23.30 10.08
CA LYS A 106 21.07 24.02 9.04
C LYS A 106 21.82 23.06 8.13
N CYS A 107 21.96 23.44 6.87
CA CYS A 107 22.76 22.72 5.90
C CYS A 107 24.23 22.70 6.35
N PRO A 108 24.88 21.52 6.47
CA PRO A 108 26.28 21.44 6.90
C PRO A 108 27.25 22.04 5.87
N ALA A 109 26.85 22.17 4.60
CA ALA A 109 27.70 22.71 3.55
C ALA A 109 27.61 24.23 3.39
N CYS A 110 26.41 24.82 3.47
CA CYS A 110 26.21 26.24 3.21
C CYS A 110 25.63 27.03 4.41
N GLY A 111 25.29 26.37 5.51
CA GLY A 111 24.71 27.00 6.70
C GLY A 111 23.25 27.47 6.55
N HIS A 112 22.64 27.31 5.38
CA HIS A 112 21.24 27.70 5.14
C HIS A 112 20.29 26.91 6.04
N LYS A 113 19.27 27.56 6.59
CA LYS A 113 18.29 26.92 7.48
C LYS A 113 17.49 25.86 6.71
N LEU A 114 17.45 24.65 7.23
CA LEU A 114 16.66 23.56 6.68
C LEU A 114 15.32 23.54 7.41
N VAL A 115 14.40 24.42 7.02
CA VAL A 115 13.01 24.37 7.47
C VAL A 115 12.21 23.64 6.40
N TYR A 116 11.64 22.52 6.77
CA TYR A 116 10.65 21.82 5.96
C TYR A 116 9.30 22.24 6.51
N GLU A 117 8.58 23.09 5.78
CA GLU A 117 7.21 23.46 6.15
C GLU A 117 6.31 22.24 5.88
N GLY A 118 5.93 21.56 6.96
CA GLY A 118 5.09 20.37 6.93
C GLY A 118 4.53 19.97 8.30
N GLU A 119 4.61 20.84 9.31
CA GLU A 119 3.78 20.69 10.51
C GLU A 119 2.49 21.46 10.25
N GLY A 120 1.39 20.73 10.05
CA GLY A 120 0.07 21.31 10.10
C GLY A 120 -0.04 22.13 11.38
N SER A 121 -0.30 23.42 11.23
CA SER A 121 -0.70 24.26 12.34
C SER A 121 -2.01 23.70 12.89
N GLU A 122 -1.94 22.91 13.97
CA GLU A 122 -3.09 22.71 14.85
C GLU A 122 -3.44 24.08 15.44
N ALA A 123 -4.63 24.55 15.10
CA ALA A 123 -5.24 25.78 15.63
C ALA A 123 -5.90 25.51 16.99
#